data_AF-D9VJL0-F1
#
_entry.id   AF-D9VJL0-F1
#
_cell.length_a   1.000
_cell.length_b   1.000
_cell.length_c   1.000
_cell.angle_alpha   90.00
_cell.angle_beta   90.00
_cell.angle_gamma   90.00
#
_symmetry.space_group_name_H-M   'P 1'
#
loop_
_entity.id
_entity.type
_entity.pdbx_description
1 polymer ?
#
loop_
_entity_poly.entity_id
_entity_poly.type
_entity_poly.pdbx_seq_one_letter_code
_entity_poly.pdbx_strand_id
1 'polypeptide(L)'
;MPLREFADRLTDPAGALDELTSGDVSVRRWLAHGWQALPQEWGRDAERLAAGTGEGPFGLTEAAEALGCDERHAVRVVEALIDAGMVTSPCGEVTAHAAQYELPHLIRMYARGSGLGTPVLT
;
A
#
# COMPACT_ATOMS: atom_id res chain seq x y z
N MET A 1 11.21 -27.64 -0.85
CA MET A 1 12.01 -26.42 -0.61
C MET A 1 12.28 -26.28 0.89
N PRO A 2 13.52 -25.98 1.32
CA PRO A 2 13.81 -25.70 2.73
C PRO A 2 13.13 -24.40 3.18
N LEU A 3 12.57 -24.37 4.41
CA LEU A 3 11.83 -23.22 4.94
C LEU A 3 12.66 -21.92 4.99
N ARG A 4 13.98 -22.01 5.18
CA ARG A 4 14.87 -20.84 5.21
C ARG A 4 14.91 -20.09 3.87
N GLU A 5 14.98 -20.83 2.77
CA GLU A 5 15.07 -20.23 1.43
C GLU A 5 13.73 -19.61 1.03
N PHE A 6 12.62 -20.09 1.59
CA PHE A 6 11.32 -19.46 1.45
C PHE A 6 11.22 -18.17 2.26
N ALA A 7 11.71 -18.18 3.51
CA ALA A 7 11.77 -16.97 4.35
C ALA A 7 12.66 -15.88 3.75
N ASP A 8 13.80 -16.25 3.15
CA ASP A 8 14.70 -15.31 2.47
C ASP A 8 14.00 -14.61 1.30
N ARG A 9 13.22 -15.35 0.49
CA ARG A 9 12.44 -14.76 -0.60
C ARG A 9 11.27 -13.90 -0.14
N LEU A 10 10.62 -14.24 0.98
CA LEU A 10 9.61 -13.39 1.59
C LEU A 10 10.19 -12.10 2.19
N THR A 11 11.49 -12.07 2.46
CA THR A 11 12.18 -10.87 2.96
C THR A 11 12.48 -9.89 1.82
N ASP A 12 12.47 -10.35 0.56
CA ASP A 12 12.57 -9.48 -0.62
C ASP A 12 11.21 -8.82 -0.92
N PRO A 13 11.03 -7.51 -0.66
CA PRO A 13 9.75 -6.83 -0.87
C PRO A 13 9.30 -6.82 -2.33
N ALA A 14 10.24 -6.95 -3.29
CA ALA A 14 9.93 -6.94 -4.72
C ALA A 14 9.31 -8.27 -5.17
N GLY A 15 9.82 -9.39 -4.64
CA GLY A 15 9.40 -10.75 -4.98
C GLY A 15 8.40 -11.39 -4.02
N ALA A 16 8.19 -10.84 -2.82
CA ALA A 16 7.34 -11.46 -1.79
C ALA A 16 5.91 -11.75 -2.28
N LEU A 17 5.30 -10.85 -3.05
CA LEU A 17 3.95 -11.06 -3.60
C LEU A 17 3.87 -12.16 -4.68
N ASP A 18 4.99 -12.49 -5.35
CA ASP A 18 5.03 -13.60 -6.31
C ASP A 18 4.98 -14.96 -5.60
N GLU A 19 5.55 -15.02 -4.39
CA GLU A 19 5.55 -16.20 -3.54
C GLU A 19 4.19 -16.45 -2.87
N LEU A 20 3.32 -15.44 -2.74
CA LEU A 20 1.98 -15.55 -2.16
C LEU A 20 0.97 -16.13 -3.17
N THR A 21 1.25 -17.34 -3.62
CA THR A 21 0.44 -18.11 -4.57
C THR A 21 0.15 -19.51 -4.03
N SER A 22 -1.09 -19.98 -4.19
CA SER A 22 -1.50 -21.34 -3.81
C SER A 22 -2.60 -21.85 -4.74
N GLY A 23 -2.30 -22.92 -5.49
CA GLY A 23 -3.18 -23.39 -6.57
C GLY A 23 -3.45 -22.28 -7.58
N ASP A 24 -4.73 -21.95 -7.78
CA ASP A 24 -5.17 -20.88 -8.69
C ASP A 24 -5.25 -19.49 -8.02
N VAL A 25 -4.95 -19.40 -6.73
CA VAL A 25 -4.99 -18.14 -5.97
C VAL A 25 -3.62 -17.46 -6.04
N SER A 26 -3.59 -16.23 -6.55
CA SER A 26 -2.41 -15.35 -6.50
C SER A 26 -2.79 -14.00 -5.92
N VAL A 27 -2.16 -13.64 -4.78
CA VAL A 27 -2.41 -12.36 -4.11
C VAL A 27 -2.05 -11.19 -5.02
N ARG A 28 -0.92 -11.27 -5.74
CA ARG A 28 -0.53 -10.24 -6.72
C ARG A 28 -1.60 -10.02 -7.79
N ARG A 29 -2.14 -11.11 -8.36
CA ARG A 29 -3.18 -11.01 -9.41
C ARG A 29 -4.46 -10.39 -8.87
N TRP A 30 -4.85 -10.77 -7.66
CA TRP A 30 -6.05 -10.22 -7.01
C TRP A 30 -5.91 -8.72 -6.74
N LEU A 31 -4.76 -8.30 -6.19
CA LEU A 31 -4.44 -6.88 -5.97
C LEU A 31 -4.38 -6.11 -7.29
N ALA A 32 -3.78 -6.66 -8.33
CA ALA A 32 -3.71 -6.03 -9.65
C ALA A 32 -5.09 -5.78 -10.26
N HIS A 33 -6.01 -6.74 -10.11
CA HIS A 33 -7.39 -6.55 -10.56
C HIS A 33 -8.09 -5.43 -9.79
N GLY A 34 -7.89 -5.36 -8.47
CA GLY A 34 -8.38 -4.25 -7.64
C GLY A 34 -7.80 -2.91 -8.09
N TRP A 35 -6.49 -2.84 -8.30
CA TRP A 35 -5.77 -1.63 -8.71
C TRP A 35 -6.24 -1.11 -10.07
N GLN A 36 -6.47 -2.01 -11.04
CA GLN A 36 -6.96 -1.65 -12.39
C GLN A 36 -8.39 -1.09 -12.38
N ALA A 37 -9.18 -1.42 -11.37
CA ALA A 37 -10.55 -0.90 -11.22
C ALA A 37 -10.59 0.49 -10.57
N LEU A 38 -9.49 0.95 -9.96
CA LEU A 38 -9.41 2.26 -9.34
C LEU A 38 -9.25 3.37 -10.38
N PRO A 39 -9.74 4.59 -10.09
CA PRO A 39 -9.30 5.78 -10.79
C PRO A 39 -7.77 5.89 -10.75
N GLN A 40 -7.17 6.28 -11.88
CA GLN A 40 -5.71 6.29 -12.02
C GLN A 40 -5.04 7.21 -10.99
N GLU A 41 -5.68 8.32 -10.63
CA GLU A 41 -5.22 9.22 -9.57
C GLU A 41 -5.09 8.50 -8.22
N TRP A 42 -6.04 7.65 -7.84
CA TRP A 42 -6.05 6.99 -6.54
C TRP A 42 -4.95 5.94 -6.44
N GLY A 43 -4.67 5.22 -7.53
CA GLY A 43 -3.52 4.32 -7.61
C GLY A 43 -2.20 5.05 -7.36
N ARG A 44 -2.01 6.21 -8.00
CA ARG A 44 -0.80 7.04 -7.79
C ARG A 44 -0.70 7.60 -6.38
N ASP A 45 -1.82 7.99 -5.79
CA ASP A 45 -1.84 8.52 -4.43
C ASP A 45 -1.54 7.43 -3.41
N ALA A 46 -2.05 6.21 -3.60
CA ALA A 46 -1.66 5.05 -2.80
C ALA A 46 -0.16 4.70 -2.96
N GLU A 47 0.40 4.79 -4.17
CA GLU A 47 1.85 4.64 -4.42
C GLU A 47 2.68 5.70 -3.68
N ARG A 48 2.25 6.97 -3.71
CA ARG A 48 2.89 8.07 -2.98
C ARG A 48 2.85 7.84 -1.48
N LEU A 49 1.70 7.46 -0.92
CA LEU A 49 1.59 7.13 0.50
C LEU A 49 2.49 5.95 0.88
N ALA A 50 2.55 4.91 0.05
CA ALA A 50 3.41 3.75 0.30
C ALA A 50 4.90 4.10 0.30
N ALA A 51 5.32 4.99 -0.60
CA ALA A 51 6.72 5.43 -0.71
C ALA A 51 7.10 6.47 0.35
N GLY A 52 6.18 7.37 0.71
CA GLY A 52 6.43 8.51 1.59
C GLY A 52 6.18 8.26 3.08
N THR A 53 5.46 7.20 3.46
CA THR A 53 5.19 6.86 4.87
C THR A 53 5.96 5.61 5.33
N GLY A 54 6.24 5.52 6.62
CA GLY A 54 6.86 4.33 7.24
C GLY A 54 5.95 3.10 7.27
N GLU A 55 6.44 1.96 7.77
CA GLU A 55 5.66 0.70 7.83
C GLU A 55 4.45 0.74 8.78
N GLY A 56 4.45 1.66 9.76
CA GLY A 56 3.40 1.78 10.75
C GLY A 56 2.26 2.72 10.35
N PRO A 57 1.33 2.97 11.30
CA PRO A 57 0.34 4.02 11.13
C PRO A 57 1.00 5.38 10.93
N PHE A 58 0.37 6.23 10.12
CA PHE A 58 0.83 7.58 9.80
C PHE A 58 -0.24 8.62 10.12
N GLY A 59 0.19 9.84 10.43
CA GLY A 59 -0.68 10.98 10.68
C GLY A 59 -1.04 11.75 9.40
N LEU A 60 -1.95 12.70 9.54
CA LEU A 60 -2.37 13.55 8.41
C LEU A 60 -1.22 14.40 7.83
N THR A 61 -0.33 14.91 8.68
CA THR A 61 0.83 15.70 8.23
C THR A 61 1.77 14.86 7.36
N GLU A 62 2.10 13.64 7.79
CA GLU A 62 2.93 12.70 6.99
C GLU A 62 2.24 12.33 5.67
N ALA A 63 0.91 12.16 5.68
CA ALA A 63 0.14 11.93 4.46
C ALA A 63 0.23 13.12 3.50
N ALA A 64 0.09 14.35 4.01
CA ALA A 64 0.17 15.56 3.21
C ALA A 64 1.56 15.75 2.57
N GLU A 65 2.61 15.48 3.34
CA GLU A 65 4.00 15.47 2.85
C GLU A 65 4.22 14.44 1.75
N ALA A 66 3.77 13.19 1.96
CA ALA A 66 3.89 12.11 0.98
C ALA A 66 3.10 12.41 -0.32
N LEU A 67 1.93 13.03 -0.20
CA LEU A 67 1.08 13.42 -1.34
C LEU A 67 1.55 14.71 -2.02
N GLY A 68 2.45 15.49 -1.40
CA GLY A 68 2.92 16.77 -1.90
C GLY A 68 1.83 17.85 -1.95
N CYS A 69 0.92 17.84 -0.98
CA CYS A 69 -0.23 18.75 -0.92
C CYS A 69 -0.46 19.31 0.49
N ASP A 70 -1.48 20.16 0.66
CA ASP A 70 -1.89 20.62 1.98
C ASP A 70 -2.76 19.59 2.72
N GLU A 71 -2.84 19.70 4.05
CA GLU A 71 -3.60 18.75 4.89
C GLU A 71 -5.10 18.68 4.54
N ARG A 72 -5.72 19.75 4.04
CA ARG A 72 -7.14 19.73 3.65
C ARG A 72 -7.38 18.95 2.36
N HIS A 73 -6.40 18.93 1.47
CA HIS A 73 -6.43 18.08 0.29
C HIS A 73 -6.09 16.63 0.67
N ALA A 74 -5.08 16.44 1.52
CA ALA A 74 -4.67 15.13 2.00
C ALA A 74 -5.80 14.37 2.69
N VAL A 75 -6.60 15.01 3.55
CA VAL A 75 -7.78 14.38 4.18
C VAL A 75 -8.71 13.79 3.12
N ARG A 76 -9.05 14.55 2.08
CA ARG A 76 -10.00 14.11 1.05
C ARG A 76 -9.45 12.95 0.23
N VAL A 77 -8.15 12.97 -0.07
CA VAL A 77 -7.49 11.86 -0.76
C VAL A 77 -7.49 10.61 0.11
N VAL A 78 -7.14 10.75 1.39
CA VAL A 78 -7.13 9.64 2.34
C VAL A 78 -8.54 9.07 2.56
N GLU A 79 -9.56 9.91 2.68
CA GLU A 79 -10.97 9.48 2.78
C GLU A 79 -11.42 8.70 1.54
N ALA A 80 -11.10 9.18 0.32
CA ALA A 80 -11.39 8.45 -0.91
C ALA A 80 -10.66 7.09 -0.97
N LEU A 81 -9.42 7.03 -0.47
CA LEU A 81 -8.66 5.78 -0.37
C LEU A 81 -9.21 4.85 0.72
N ILE A 82 -9.81 5.37 1.79
CA ILE A 82 -10.54 4.58 2.78
C ILE A 82 -11.79 3.97 2.15
N ASP A 83 -12.58 4.76 1.42
CA ASP A 83 -13.77 4.28 0.71
C ASP A 83 -13.42 3.21 -0.33
N ALA A 84 -12.24 3.31 -0.95
CA ALA A 84 -11.69 2.32 -1.87
C ALA A 84 -11.08 1.08 -1.18
N GLY A 85 -11.02 1.04 0.15
CA GLY A 85 -10.43 -0.05 0.93
C GLY A 85 -8.89 -0.10 0.87
N MET A 86 -8.25 0.96 0.38
CA MET A 86 -6.80 1.06 0.22
C MET A 86 -6.14 1.52 1.51
N VAL A 87 -6.76 2.42 2.25
CA VAL A 87 -6.28 2.92 3.55
C VAL A 87 -7.30 2.54 4.62
N THR A 88 -6.84 2.30 5.84
CA THR A 88 -7.71 2.06 7.01
C THR A 88 -7.43 3.10 8.09
N SER A 89 -8.38 3.27 9.00
CA SER A 89 -8.16 3.99 10.26
C SER A 89 -8.10 2.95 11.37
N PRO A 90 -7.01 2.86 12.17
CA PRO A 90 -6.95 1.93 13.30
C PRO A 90 -8.08 2.21 14.29
N CYS A 91 -8.81 1.17 14.70
CA CYS A 91 -9.77 1.26 15.81
C CYS A 91 -9.02 1.09 17.13
N GLY A 92 -8.61 2.19 17.77
CA GLY A 92 -7.97 2.18 19.09
C GLY A 92 -8.34 3.43 19.89
N GLU A 93 -8.33 3.33 21.22
CA GLU A 93 -8.66 4.44 22.13
C GLU A 93 -7.82 5.67 21.79
N VAL A 94 -8.52 6.67 21.26
CA VAL A 94 -7.96 7.95 20.79
C VAL A 94 -7.44 8.69 22.01
N THR A 95 -6.15 8.53 22.29
CA THR A 95 -5.43 9.50 23.10
C THR A 95 -5.31 10.78 22.27
N ALA A 96 -6.36 11.59 22.36
CA ALA A 96 -6.41 13.02 22.09
C ALA A 96 -5.71 13.52 20.78
N HIS A 97 -6.55 13.69 19.74
CA HIS A 97 -6.51 14.76 18.71
C HIS A 97 -5.74 14.57 17.39
N ALA A 98 -5.24 13.37 17.03
CA ALA A 98 -4.74 13.14 15.67
C ALA A 98 -5.32 11.85 15.08
N ALA A 99 -5.98 11.96 13.92
CA ALA A 99 -6.38 10.80 13.13
C ALA A 99 -5.12 10.01 12.71
N GLN A 100 -5.17 8.69 12.89
CA GLN A 100 -4.15 7.79 12.38
C GLN A 100 -4.72 7.01 11.21
N TYR A 101 -3.87 6.81 10.21
CA TYR A 101 -4.18 6.05 9.01
C TYR A 101 -3.18 4.92 8.87
N GLU A 102 -3.59 3.83 8.26
CA GLU A 102 -2.73 2.69 7.99
C GLU A 102 -2.92 2.25 6.55
N LEU A 103 -1.80 1.98 5.87
CA LEU A 103 -1.80 1.32 4.57
C LEU A 103 -1.61 -0.17 4.83
N PRO A 104 -2.63 -1.03 4.60
CA PRO A 104 -2.51 -2.46 4.88
C PRO A 104 -1.28 -3.05 4.21
N HIS A 105 -0.59 -3.93 4.91
CA HIS A 105 0.73 -4.42 4.51
C HIS A 105 0.79 -4.94 3.05
N LEU A 106 -0.21 -5.72 2.61
CA LEU A 106 -0.29 -6.22 1.24
C LEU A 106 -0.47 -5.10 0.19
N ILE A 107 -1.25 -4.07 0.52
CA ILE A 107 -1.46 -2.88 -0.33
C ILE A 107 -0.15 -2.10 -0.43
N ARG A 108 0.54 -1.88 0.69
CA ARG A 108 1.85 -1.20 0.74
C ARG A 108 2.90 -1.92 -0.11
N MET A 109 2.99 -3.25 0.00
CA MET A 109 3.90 -4.04 -0.83
C MET A 109 3.58 -3.90 -2.32
N TYR A 110 2.30 -4.00 -2.70
CA TYR A 110 1.89 -3.89 -4.10
C TYR A 110 2.16 -2.49 -4.66
N ALA A 111 1.80 -1.44 -3.91
CA ALA A 111 2.01 -0.05 -4.29
C ALA A 111 3.49 0.26 -4.56
N ARG A 112 4.40 -0.19 -3.68
CA ARG A 112 5.84 0.01 -3.87
C ARG A 112 6.41 -0.78 -5.05
N GLY A 113 5.90 -1.99 -5.28
CA GLY A 113 6.28 -2.79 -6.44
C GLY A 113 5.74 -2.27 -7.77
N SER A 114 4.67 -1.47 -7.76
CA SER A 114 4.00 -0.96 -8.97
C SER A 114 4.71 0.25 -9.59
N GLY A 115 5.38 1.07 -8.77
CA GLY A 115 6.22 2.18 -9.24
C GLY A 115 7.52 1.74 -9.93
N LEU A 116 7.96 0.50 -9.67
CA LEU A 116 9.04 -0.16 -10.41
C LEU A 116 8.43 -0.86 -11.63
N GLY A 117 8.15 -0.06 -12.67
CA GLY A 117 7.81 -0.61 -13.99
C GLY A 117 8.75 -1.76 -14.32
N THR A 118 8.19 -2.95 -14.51
CA THR A 118 8.94 -4.17 -14.78
C THR A 118 9.82 -3.92 -16.02
N PRO A 119 11.16 -4.05 -15.95
CA PRO A 119 11.91 -4.20 -17.17
C PRO A 119 11.50 -5.54 -17.76
N VAL A 120 10.71 -5.49 -18.83
CA VAL A 120 10.50 -6.63 -19.70
C VAL A 120 11.86 -6.97 -20.29
N LEU A 121 12.53 -7.97 -19.73
CA LEU A 121 13.61 -8.66 -20.41
C LEU A 121 12.94 -9.65 -21.38
N THR A 122 12.82 -9.22 -22.64
CA THR A 122 12.67 -10.12 -23.80
C THR A 122 14.06 -10.49 -24.30
#